data_AF-A0A844BCK2-F1
#
_entry.id   AF-A0A844BCK2-F1
#
_cell.length_a   1.000
_cell.length_b   1.000
_cell.length_c   1.000
_cell.angle_alpha   90.00
_cell.angle_beta   90.00
_cell.angle_gamma   90.00
#
_symmetry.space_group_name_H-M   'P 1'
#
loop_
_entity.id
_entity.type
_entity.pdbx_description
1 polymer ?
#
loop_
_entity_poly.entity_id
_entity_poly.type
_entity_poly.pdbx_seq_one_letter_code
_entity_poly.pdbx_strand_id
1 'polypeptide(L)'
;MRPASVEYTSPPEPDLFFIMDGRHFAGAGAAPVGDDEVAHTLLTQIPTMRLLLTSDLHYRLRHYDWLLGVAARFDAVVIAGDHIDISSTVSDRVQIAALSASLTALSHESRLLVCSGNHDLDSRNPQGEKTAAWLDAVRSGTLAIDGDTVHIADTMFTVCPWWDGPHAREAVAALLAEAASKRTGRWIWVYHAPPEGPLSWTGKRHFGDPALPALIAQYAPSAVLCGHIHEAPHKKDGSWFDRIGNTWLFNAGNQIGDIPARIEIDFDAQVARWITMEGVEEQALG
;
A
#
# COMPACT_ATOMS: atom_id res chain seq x y z
N MET A 1 -37.92 40.53 2.46
CA MET A 1 -38.91 39.92 1.55
C MET A 1 -38.39 38.55 1.13
N ARG A 2 -39.05 37.47 1.55
CA ARG A 2 -38.92 36.11 1.00
C ARG A 2 -40.21 35.79 0.24
N PRO A 3 -40.14 34.96 -0.81
CA PRO A 3 -41.13 33.91 -1.02
C PRO A 3 -40.41 32.56 -1.16
N ALA A 4 -40.71 31.55 -0.34
CA ALA A 4 -41.89 30.68 -0.31
C ALA A 4 -41.64 29.37 -1.09
N SER A 5 -41.60 28.30 -0.32
CA SER A 5 -41.41 26.88 -0.65
C SER A 5 -42.58 26.28 -1.42
N VAL A 6 -42.30 25.27 -2.23
CA VAL A 6 -43.31 24.34 -2.77
C VAL A 6 -42.86 22.92 -2.47
N GLU A 7 -43.58 22.26 -1.56
CA GLU A 7 -43.62 20.81 -1.40
C GLU A 7 -44.55 20.22 -2.48
N TYR A 8 -44.24 19.04 -2.99
CA TYR A 8 -45.21 18.23 -3.72
C TYR A 8 -45.15 16.76 -3.27
N THR A 9 -46.29 16.32 -2.75
CA THR A 9 -46.61 14.99 -2.22
C THR A 9 -47.06 14.05 -3.33
N SER A 10 -46.65 12.77 -3.27
CA SER A 10 -47.11 11.67 -4.14
C SER A 10 -48.57 11.27 -3.88
N PRO A 11 -49.27 10.72 -4.89
CA PRO A 11 -50.33 9.74 -4.63
C PRO A 11 -50.26 8.54 -5.64
N PRO A 12 -51.16 7.54 -5.63
CA PRO A 12 -50.86 6.16 -5.18
C PRO A 12 -50.93 5.11 -6.32
N GLU A 13 -50.51 3.87 -6.02
CA GLU A 13 -50.74 2.68 -6.86
C GLU A 13 -52.23 2.32 -7.00
N PRO A 14 -52.59 1.50 -8.01
CA PRO A 14 -53.73 0.61 -7.90
C PRO A 14 -53.40 -0.88 -8.13
N ASP A 15 -54.24 -1.67 -7.47
CA ASP A 15 -54.25 -3.11 -7.25
C ASP A 15 -54.51 -4.02 -8.47
N LEU A 16 -54.21 -5.30 -8.24
CA LEU A 16 -54.55 -6.51 -9.01
C LEU A 16 -56.03 -6.59 -9.47
N PHE A 17 -56.31 -7.32 -10.56
CA PHE A 17 -57.21 -8.49 -10.54
C PHE A 17 -57.21 -9.32 -11.86
N PHE A 18 -57.45 -10.63 -11.65
CA PHE A 18 -57.58 -11.82 -12.52
C PHE A 18 -58.31 -11.72 -13.87
N ILE A 19 -57.88 -12.55 -14.85
CA ILE A 19 -58.75 -13.42 -15.69
C ILE A 19 -58.06 -14.78 -15.95
N MET A 20 -58.81 -15.87 -15.73
CA MET A 20 -58.51 -17.25 -16.15
C MET A 20 -59.01 -17.54 -17.57
N ASP A 21 -58.24 -18.32 -18.34
CA ASP A 21 -58.71 -19.41 -19.23
C ASP A 21 -57.43 -20.11 -19.77
N GLY A 22 -57.23 -21.42 -19.77
CA GLY A 22 -58.17 -22.53 -19.81
C GLY A 22 -58.11 -23.21 -21.18
N ARG A 23 -57.09 -24.05 -21.44
CA ARG A 23 -57.23 -25.35 -22.17
C ARG A 23 -55.91 -26.11 -22.39
N HIS A 24 -55.97 -27.39 -22.01
CA HIS A 24 -55.02 -28.45 -22.32
C HIS A 24 -55.05 -28.84 -23.81
N PHE A 25 -53.89 -29.20 -24.37
CA PHE A 25 -53.75 -30.27 -25.36
C PHE A 25 -52.46 -31.04 -25.10
N ALA A 26 -52.59 -32.36 -24.95
CA ALA A 26 -51.49 -33.31 -24.94
C ALA A 26 -51.11 -33.68 -26.38
N GLY A 27 -49.82 -33.79 -26.65
CA GLY A 27 -49.28 -34.29 -27.92
C GLY A 27 -47.84 -34.75 -27.72
N ALA A 28 -47.61 -36.06 -27.85
CA ALA A 28 -46.30 -36.69 -27.79
C ALA A 28 -45.48 -36.40 -29.05
N GLY A 29 -44.16 -36.32 -28.92
CA GLY A 29 -43.24 -36.54 -30.03
C GLY A 29 -41.96 -35.71 -30.03
N ALA A 30 -40.84 -36.43 -30.12
CA ALA A 30 -39.52 -36.01 -30.59
C ALA A 30 -38.61 -35.23 -29.63
N ALA A 31 -37.52 -35.89 -29.25
CA ALA A 31 -36.30 -35.26 -28.76
C ALA A 31 -35.50 -34.64 -29.94
N PRO A 32 -34.82 -33.51 -29.69
CA PRO A 32 -33.45 -33.28 -30.17
C PRO A 32 -32.54 -33.11 -28.95
N VAL A 33 -31.54 -33.97 -28.76
CA VAL A 33 -30.14 -33.74 -29.16
C VAL A 33 -29.60 -32.41 -28.66
N GLY A 34 -28.90 -32.50 -27.53
CA GLY A 34 -27.63 -31.83 -27.27
C GLY A 34 -27.62 -30.31 -27.27
N ASP A 35 -27.87 -29.72 -26.11
CA ASP A 35 -27.16 -28.52 -25.70
C ASP A 35 -26.38 -28.88 -24.43
N ASP A 36 -25.07 -29.11 -24.59
CA ASP A 36 -24.13 -29.02 -23.49
C ASP A 36 -24.21 -27.60 -22.96
N GLU A 37 -25.02 -27.42 -21.92
CA GLU A 37 -25.06 -26.22 -21.11
C GLU A 37 -23.70 -26.14 -20.39
N VAL A 38 -22.72 -25.56 -21.09
CA VAL A 38 -21.45 -25.13 -20.51
C VAL A 38 -21.83 -24.09 -19.47
N ALA A 39 -22.04 -24.56 -18.24
CA ALA A 39 -22.09 -23.73 -17.06
C ALA A 39 -20.79 -22.92 -17.06
N HIS A 40 -20.88 -21.67 -17.54
CA HIS A 40 -19.91 -20.64 -17.26
C HIS A 40 -19.99 -20.44 -15.75
N THR A 41 -19.23 -21.26 -15.02
CA THR A 41 -18.79 -20.94 -13.69
C THR A 41 -18.03 -19.63 -13.84
N LEU A 42 -18.73 -18.52 -13.69
CA LEU A 42 -18.16 -17.28 -13.18
C LEU A 42 -17.55 -17.69 -11.85
N LEU A 43 -16.30 -18.16 -11.90
CA LEU A 43 -15.41 -18.11 -10.78
C LEU A 43 -15.44 -16.64 -10.41
N THR A 44 -16.20 -16.29 -9.39
CA THR A 44 -15.98 -15.08 -8.62
C THR A 44 -14.49 -15.10 -8.34
N GLN A 45 -13.72 -14.31 -9.09
CA GLN A 45 -12.33 -14.04 -8.78
C GLN A 45 -12.35 -13.69 -7.30
N ILE A 46 -11.71 -14.53 -6.49
CA ILE A 46 -11.46 -14.19 -5.09
C ILE A 46 -10.77 -12.83 -5.18
N PRO A 47 -11.34 -11.77 -4.57
CA PRO A 47 -10.78 -10.44 -4.70
C PRO A 47 -9.31 -10.53 -4.26
N THR A 48 -8.41 -10.30 -5.22
CA THR A 48 -6.97 -10.35 -4.97
C THR A 48 -6.55 -9.05 -4.31
N MET A 49 -5.66 -9.14 -3.32
CA MET A 49 -5.19 -7.94 -2.64
C MET A 49 -4.28 -7.13 -3.58
N ARG A 50 -4.70 -5.90 -3.89
CA ARG A 50 -3.93 -4.95 -4.70
C ARG A 50 -3.27 -3.91 -3.81
N LEU A 51 -1.95 -3.88 -3.85
CA LEU A 51 -1.11 -2.97 -3.09
C LEU A 51 -0.45 -1.95 -4.01
N LEU A 52 -0.45 -0.68 -3.64
CA LEU A 52 0.42 0.33 -4.23
C LEU A 52 1.55 0.67 -3.26
N LEU A 53 2.80 0.57 -3.71
CA LEU A 53 3.99 1.01 -2.97
C LEU A 53 4.62 2.21 -3.67
N THR A 54 4.94 3.25 -2.90
CA THR A 54 5.84 4.34 -3.30
C THR A 54 6.67 4.78 -2.08
N SER A 55 7.65 5.66 -2.25
CA SER A 55 8.52 6.17 -1.18
C SER A 55 9.16 7.51 -1.61
N ASP A 56 9.90 8.15 -0.70
CA ASP A 56 10.81 9.26 -1.05
C ASP A 56 10.11 10.41 -1.77
N LEU A 57 8.87 10.71 -1.35
CA LEU A 57 8.05 11.71 -2.02
C LEU A 57 8.58 13.13 -1.77
N HIS A 58 9.35 13.35 -0.71
CA HIS A 58 10.06 14.60 -0.40
C HIS A 58 9.19 15.84 -0.64
N TYR A 59 8.06 15.91 0.07
CA TYR A 59 7.14 17.03 0.07
C TYR A 59 6.58 17.44 -1.30
N ARG A 60 6.67 16.56 -2.31
CA ARG A 60 6.04 16.78 -3.61
C ARG A 60 4.54 16.56 -3.51
N LEU A 61 3.81 17.59 -3.10
CA LEU A 61 2.36 17.55 -2.89
C LEU A 61 1.59 17.05 -4.12
N ARG A 62 2.09 17.26 -5.34
CA ARG A 62 1.49 16.70 -6.55
C ARG A 62 1.47 15.18 -6.59
N HIS A 63 2.48 14.53 -6.02
CA HIS A 63 2.46 13.07 -5.88
C HIS A 63 1.36 12.61 -4.91
N TYR A 64 1.15 13.35 -3.81
CA TYR A 64 0.05 13.07 -2.87
C TYR A 64 -1.33 13.34 -3.50
N ASP A 65 -1.49 14.45 -4.25
CA ASP A 65 -2.70 14.74 -5.04
C ASP A 65 -3.02 13.59 -6.01
N TRP A 66 -2.00 13.07 -6.69
CA TRP A 66 -2.16 11.94 -7.59
C TRP A 66 -2.56 10.66 -6.85
N LEU A 67 -1.91 10.36 -5.72
CA LEU A 67 -2.26 9.22 -4.87
C LEU A 67 -3.73 9.28 -4.43
N LEU A 68 -4.23 10.47 -4.05
CA LEU A 68 -5.63 10.67 -3.68
C LEU A 68 -6.57 10.28 -4.83
N GLY A 69 -6.21 10.63 -6.06
CA GLY A 69 -7.01 10.30 -7.24
C GLY A 69 -7.05 8.81 -7.59
N VAL A 70 -6.15 7.98 -7.06
CA VAL A 70 -6.06 6.55 -7.39
C VAL A 70 -6.22 5.60 -6.22
N ALA A 71 -6.15 6.08 -4.98
CA ALA A 71 -6.08 5.25 -3.76
C ALA A 71 -7.22 4.24 -3.67
N ALA A 72 -8.46 4.62 -3.99
CA ALA A 72 -9.64 3.75 -3.96
C ALA A 72 -9.56 2.53 -4.90
N ARG A 73 -8.58 2.49 -5.81
CA ARG A 73 -8.31 1.33 -6.69
C ARG A 73 -7.49 0.23 -6.01
N PHE A 74 -6.93 0.49 -4.84
CA PHE A 74 -6.04 -0.41 -4.12
C PHE A 74 -6.64 -0.74 -2.75
N ASP A 75 -6.43 -1.97 -2.29
CA ASP A 75 -6.84 -2.41 -0.96
C ASP A 75 -5.94 -1.81 0.13
N ALA A 76 -4.70 -1.49 -0.24
CA ALA A 76 -3.78 -0.73 0.59
C ALA A 76 -2.82 0.13 -0.26
N VAL A 77 -2.48 1.30 0.27
CA VAL A 77 -1.43 2.19 -0.21
C VAL A 77 -0.33 2.23 0.84
N VAL A 78 0.91 2.04 0.40
CA VAL A 78 2.12 2.10 1.22
C VAL A 78 2.97 3.26 0.74
N ILE A 79 3.35 4.15 1.67
CA ILE A 79 4.34 5.18 1.43
C ILE A 79 5.51 4.91 2.40
N ALA A 80 6.59 4.34 1.87
CA ALA A 80 7.72 3.85 2.66
C ALA A 80 8.76 4.95 2.93
N GLY A 81 8.41 5.92 3.78
CA GLY A 81 9.33 6.91 4.34
C GLY A 81 9.77 8.04 3.41
N ASP A 82 10.47 8.99 4.03
CA ASP A 82 11.00 10.22 3.45
C ASP A 82 9.91 11.11 2.83
N HIS A 83 8.97 11.50 3.69
CA HIS A 83 7.87 12.40 3.35
C HIS A 83 8.31 13.86 3.33
N ILE A 84 9.17 14.25 4.28
CA ILE A 84 9.69 15.62 4.41
C ILE A 84 10.85 15.81 3.41
N ASP A 85 10.89 16.99 2.81
CA ASP A 85 12.05 17.47 2.05
C ASP A 85 12.91 18.37 2.93
N ILE A 86 13.96 17.81 3.52
CA ILE A 86 14.92 18.55 4.35
C ILE A 86 15.75 19.57 3.57
N SER A 87 15.72 19.52 2.23
CA SER A 87 16.42 20.48 1.36
C SER A 87 15.54 21.66 0.96
N SER A 88 14.24 21.59 1.25
CA SER A 88 13.27 22.63 0.93
C SER A 88 13.49 23.89 1.77
N THR A 89 13.12 25.03 1.19
CA THR A 89 13.05 26.31 1.92
C THR A 89 11.81 26.42 2.82
N VAL A 90 10.83 25.54 2.62
CA VAL A 90 9.64 25.43 3.46
C VAL A 90 10.03 24.71 4.75
N SER A 91 9.72 25.30 5.90
CA SER A 91 10.08 24.70 7.19
C SER A 91 9.36 23.37 7.43
N ASP A 92 10.04 22.45 8.12
CA ASP A 92 9.50 21.12 8.48
C ASP A 92 8.11 21.19 9.10
N ARG A 93 7.88 22.18 9.99
CA ARG A 93 6.57 22.38 10.61
C ARG A 93 5.44 22.64 9.60
N VAL A 94 5.72 23.43 8.55
CA VAL A 94 4.74 23.70 7.48
C VAL A 94 4.57 22.47 6.60
N GLN A 95 5.67 21.77 6.30
CA GLN A 95 5.62 20.52 5.54
C GLN A 95 4.77 19.48 6.26
N ILE A 96 5.06 19.21 7.53
CA ILE A 96 4.32 18.30 8.41
C ILE A 96 2.83 18.64 8.40
N ALA A 97 2.44 19.90 8.56
CA ALA A 97 1.02 20.27 8.56
C ALA A 97 0.30 19.89 7.24
N ALA A 98 0.93 20.14 6.09
CA ALA A 98 0.36 19.81 4.79
C ALA A 98 0.41 18.31 4.49
N LEU A 99 1.49 17.63 4.87
CA LEU A 99 1.63 16.18 4.75
C LEU A 99 0.60 15.47 5.63
N SER A 100 0.42 15.89 6.89
CA SER A 100 -0.58 15.33 7.78
C SER A 100 -1.98 15.45 7.19
N ALA A 101 -2.36 16.59 6.64
CA ALA A 101 -3.64 16.76 5.97
C ALA A 101 -3.79 15.82 4.76
N SER A 102 -2.72 15.66 3.97
CA SER A 102 -2.71 14.78 2.79
C SER A 102 -2.82 13.30 3.17
N LEU A 103 -2.08 12.85 4.20
CA LEU A 103 -2.13 11.48 4.71
C LEU A 103 -3.49 11.15 5.33
N THR A 104 -4.09 12.08 6.08
CA THR A 104 -5.45 11.92 6.60
C THR A 104 -6.47 11.82 5.46
N ALA A 105 -6.38 12.67 4.43
CA ALA A 105 -7.27 12.57 3.28
C ALA A 105 -7.10 11.23 2.54
N LEU A 106 -5.87 10.79 2.33
CA LEU A 106 -5.56 9.51 1.68
C LEU A 106 -6.12 8.31 2.44
N SER A 107 -6.06 8.33 3.77
CA SER A 107 -6.56 7.23 4.60
C SER A 107 -8.09 7.12 4.63
N HIS A 108 -8.82 8.11 4.09
CA HIS A 108 -10.25 8.01 3.85
C HIS A 108 -10.59 7.29 2.54
N GLU A 109 -9.67 7.24 1.58
CA GLU A 109 -9.86 6.61 0.26
C GLU A 109 -9.42 5.14 0.23
N SER A 110 -8.42 4.76 1.02
CA SER A 110 -7.92 3.38 1.14
C SER A 110 -7.21 3.15 2.48
N ARG A 111 -6.86 1.89 2.80
CA ARG A 111 -5.97 1.61 3.93
C ARG A 111 -4.60 2.18 3.61
N LEU A 112 -4.06 3.00 4.50
CA LEU A 112 -2.78 3.67 4.31
C LEU A 112 -1.77 3.16 5.33
N LEU A 113 -0.59 2.78 4.86
CA LEU A 113 0.54 2.34 5.69
C LEU A 113 1.73 3.27 5.42
N VAL A 114 2.25 3.88 6.47
CA VAL A 114 3.29 4.92 6.36
C VAL A 114 4.38 4.68 7.39
N CYS A 115 5.59 4.31 6.95
CA CYS A 115 6.74 4.31 7.85
C CYS A 115 7.52 5.62 7.74
N SER A 116 8.27 5.97 8.77
CA SER A 116 9.25 7.06 8.70
C SER A 116 10.50 6.65 7.91
N GLY A 117 11.08 7.64 7.23
CA GLY A 117 12.45 7.61 6.74
C GLY A 117 13.37 8.55 7.54
N ASN A 118 14.63 8.63 7.13
CA ASN A 118 15.64 9.44 7.81
C ASN A 118 15.38 10.96 7.70
N HIS A 119 14.55 11.40 6.76
CA HIS A 119 14.15 12.81 6.62
C HIS A 119 12.97 13.21 7.51
N ASP A 120 12.26 12.26 8.11
CA ASP A 120 11.00 12.52 8.81
C ASP A 120 11.17 12.80 10.32
N LEU A 121 12.40 12.83 10.82
CA LEU A 121 12.70 12.79 12.26
C LEU A 121 12.65 14.19 12.92
N ASP A 122 11.50 14.54 13.50
CA ASP A 122 11.20 15.85 14.10
C ASP A 122 11.42 15.93 15.62
N SER A 123 11.65 14.79 16.27
CA SER A 123 11.73 14.66 17.73
C SER A 123 12.89 13.77 18.18
N ARG A 124 13.02 13.57 19.50
CA ARG A 124 13.99 12.62 20.09
C ARG A 124 13.34 11.76 21.18
N ASN A 125 13.76 10.51 21.28
CA ASN A 125 13.39 9.61 22.37
C ASN A 125 14.20 9.91 23.66
N PRO A 126 13.89 9.27 24.80
CA PRO A 126 14.63 9.48 26.06
C PRO A 126 16.13 9.17 25.99
N GLN A 127 16.54 8.32 25.05
CA GLN A 127 17.94 7.96 24.80
C GLN A 127 18.65 8.97 23.88
N GLY A 128 17.93 10.01 23.42
CA GLY A 128 18.45 11.08 22.58
C GLY A 128 18.52 10.74 21.10
N GLU A 129 18.03 9.58 20.66
CA GLU A 129 17.96 9.20 19.25
C GLU A 129 16.78 9.90 18.60
N LYS A 130 16.92 10.29 17.33
CA LYS A 130 15.88 10.98 16.58
C LYS A 130 14.70 10.07 16.23
N THR A 131 13.49 10.62 16.22
CA THR A 131 12.23 9.91 15.92
C THR A 131 11.27 10.79 15.11
N ALA A 132 10.34 10.17 14.37
CA ALA A 132 9.26 10.85 13.63
C ALA A 132 7.98 10.94 14.47
N ALA A 133 7.99 11.70 15.56
CA ALA A 133 6.84 11.81 16.46
C ALA A 133 5.62 12.47 15.80
N TRP A 134 5.81 13.27 14.75
CA TRP A 134 4.71 13.90 14.04
C TRP A 134 3.72 12.90 13.41
N LEU A 135 4.17 11.68 13.08
CA LEU A 135 3.31 10.64 12.52
C LEU A 135 2.24 10.18 13.53
N ASP A 136 2.51 10.23 14.84
CA ASP A 136 1.54 9.82 15.86
C ASP A 136 0.25 10.64 15.81
N ALA A 137 0.33 11.89 15.37
CA ALA A 137 -0.83 12.77 15.26
C ALA A 137 -1.79 12.38 14.13
N VAL A 138 -1.35 11.59 13.15
CA VAL A 138 -2.18 11.15 12.01
C VAL A 138 -2.64 9.70 12.12
N ARG A 139 -2.11 8.94 13.09
CA ARG A 139 -2.52 7.55 13.35
C ARG A 139 -4.04 7.45 13.48
N SER A 140 -4.66 6.51 12.77
CA SER A 140 -6.10 6.29 12.83
C SER A 140 -6.47 4.85 12.49
N GLY A 141 -7.76 4.49 12.57
CA GLY A 141 -8.22 3.15 12.22
C GLY A 141 -7.94 2.74 10.76
N THR A 142 -7.69 3.69 9.85
CA THR A 142 -7.36 3.45 8.44
C THR A 142 -5.93 3.86 8.05
N LEU A 143 -5.19 4.50 8.97
CA LEU A 143 -3.80 4.92 8.77
C LEU A 143 -2.90 4.27 9.84
N ALA A 144 -2.17 3.24 9.41
CA ALA A 144 -1.14 2.60 10.21
C ALA A 144 0.20 3.31 10.00
N ILE A 145 0.90 3.59 11.09
CA ILE A 145 2.19 4.27 11.08
C ILE A 145 3.23 3.49 11.89
N ASP A 146 4.43 4.05 12.04
CA ASP A 146 5.51 3.51 12.88
C ASP A 146 5.03 2.80 14.15
N GLY A 147 5.49 1.55 14.30
CA GLY A 147 5.20 0.67 15.42
C GLY A 147 3.91 -0.13 15.28
N ASP A 148 3.05 0.16 14.30
CA ASP A 148 1.82 -0.61 14.09
C ASP A 148 2.09 -1.99 13.50
N THR A 149 1.31 -2.97 13.96
CA THR A 149 1.08 -4.22 13.23
C THR A 149 -0.41 -4.39 12.99
N VAL A 150 -0.81 -4.46 11.73
CA VAL A 150 -2.23 -4.51 11.29
C VAL A 150 -2.48 -5.67 10.35
N HIS A 151 -3.75 -6.06 10.22
CA HIS A 151 -4.19 -7.04 9.23
C HIS A 151 -5.05 -6.36 8.17
N ILE A 152 -4.75 -6.66 6.90
CA ILE A 152 -5.58 -6.30 5.76
C ILE A 152 -5.88 -7.61 5.03
N ALA A 153 -7.15 -8.01 5.03
CA ALA A 153 -7.56 -9.37 4.64
C ALA A 153 -6.74 -10.45 5.39
N ASP A 154 -6.07 -11.35 4.67
CA ASP A 154 -5.27 -12.44 5.21
C ASP A 154 -3.78 -12.07 5.44
N THR A 155 -3.41 -10.84 5.14
CA THR A 155 -2.02 -10.37 5.14
C THR A 155 -1.76 -9.47 6.35
N MET A 156 -0.74 -9.84 7.13
CA MET A 156 -0.24 -9.05 8.25
C MET A 156 0.81 -8.06 7.76
N PHE A 157 0.72 -6.81 8.19
CA PHE A 157 1.70 -5.76 7.92
C PHE A 157 2.31 -5.28 9.23
N THR A 158 3.62 -5.13 9.27
CA THR A 158 4.32 -4.44 10.37
C THR A 158 5.02 -3.21 9.81
N VAL A 159 4.71 -2.04 10.37
CA VAL A 159 5.24 -0.74 9.94
C VAL A 159 6.40 -0.37 10.87
N CYS A 160 7.62 -0.49 10.36
CA CYS A 160 8.83 -0.31 11.14
C CYS A 160 9.33 1.14 11.05
N PRO A 161 9.56 1.83 12.19
CA PRO A 161 10.18 3.15 12.17
C PRO A 161 11.61 3.09 11.63
N TRP A 162 12.08 4.20 11.05
CA TRP A 162 13.52 4.43 10.87
C TRP A 162 14.23 4.39 12.22
N TRP A 163 15.35 3.66 12.31
CA TRP A 163 16.19 3.66 13.50
C TRP A 163 17.34 4.67 13.39
N ASP A 164 17.41 5.65 14.29
CA ASP A 164 18.54 6.59 14.34
C ASP A 164 19.75 6.02 15.11
N GLY A 165 19.53 5.03 15.98
CA GLY A 165 20.57 4.47 16.84
C GLY A 165 20.27 3.07 17.39
N PRO A 166 21.16 2.53 18.25
CA PRO A 166 21.07 1.16 18.76
C PRO A 166 19.78 0.86 19.54
N HIS A 167 19.21 1.82 20.27
CA HIS A 167 17.99 1.59 21.05
C HIS A 167 16.76 1.51 20.15
N ALA A 168 16.64 2.41 19.18
CA ALA A 168 15.60 2.32 18.14
C ALA A 168 15.75 1.02 17.33
N ARG A 169 16.99 0.58 17.08
CA ARG A 169 17.25 -0.72 16.42
C ARG A 169 16.74 -1.91 17.24
N GLU A 170 17.01 -1.91 18.54
CA GLU A 170 16.50 -2.92 19.46
C GLU A 170 14.97 -2.88 19.55
N ALA A 171 14.36 -1.69 19.53
CA ALA A 171 12.91 -1.53 19.53
C ALA A 171 12.25 -2.12 18.27
N VAL A 172 12.82 -1.91 17.08
CA VAL A 172 12.34 -2.56 15.84
C VAL A 172 12.51 -4.07 15.91
N ALA A 173 13.64 -4.58 16.42
CA ALA A 173 13.82 -6.01 16.60
C ALA A 173 12.76 -6.61 17.56
N ALA A 174 12.43 -5.91 18.65
CA ALA A 174 11.38 -6.31 19.58
C ALA A 174 9.98 -6.28 18.94
N LEU A 175 9.67 -5.23 18.16
CA LEU A 175 8.43 -5.11 17.39
C LEU A 175 8.25 -6.31 16.45
N LEU A 176 9.30 -6.65 15.69
CA LEU A 176 9.29 -7.79 14.77
C LEU A 176 9.17 -9.13 15.52
N ALA A 177 9.84 -9.28 16.66
CA ALA A 177 9.73 -10.47 17.50
C ALA A 177 8.30 -10.68 18.01
N GLU A 178 7.65 -9.61 18.48
CA GLU A 178 6.27 -9.63 18.94
C GLU A 178 5.31 -9.99 17.78
N ALA A 179 5.45 -9.31 16.64
CA ALA A 179 4.63 -9.58 15.46
C ALA A 179 4.82 -11.02 14.95
N ALA A 180 6.04 -11.55 14.94
CA ALA A 180 6.32 -12.92 14.56
C ALA A 180 5.55 -13.95 15.42
N SER A 181 5.39 -13.69 16.72
CA SER A 181 4.61 -14.58 17.62
C SER A 181 3.11 -14.62 17.30
N LYS A 182 2.61 -13.61 16.59
CA LYS A 182 1.20 -13.46 16.20
C LYS A 182 0.94 -13.82 14.74
N ARG A 183 1.98 -14.15 13.96
CA ARG A 183 1.89 -14.41 12.52
C ARG A 183 1.00 -15.61 12.22
N THR A 184 -0.03 -15.41 11.40
CA THR A 184 -0.94 -16.48 10.95
C THR A 184 -0.86 -16.78 9.45
N GLY A 185 -0.08 -16.02 8.68
CA GLY A 185 -0.03 -16.15 7.21
C GLY A 185 1.05 -15.29 6.54
N ARG A 186 0.68 -14.63 5.44
CA ARG A 186 1.55 -13.68 4.72
C ARG A 186 1.91 -12.54 5.66
N TRP A 187 3.19 -12.18 5.72
CA TRP A 187 3.68 -11.11 6.56
C TRP A 187 4.58 -10.18 5.76
N ILE A 188 4.22 -8.90 5.74
CA ILE A 188 4.91 -7.87 4.98
C ILE A 188 5.45 -6.82 5.94
N TRP A 189 6.70 -6.43 5.74
CA TRP A 189 7.29 -5.31 6.48
C TRP A 189 7.25 -4.06 5.61
N VAL A 190 6.84 -2.95 6.21
CA VAL A 190 7.02 -1.62 5.63
C VAL A 190 8.18 -0.98 6.38
N TYR A 191 9.33 -0.83 5.73
CA TYR A 191 10.54 -0.34 6.37
C TYR A 191 11.40 0.43 5.38
N HIS A 192 11.71 1.69 5.69
CA HIS A 192 12.30 2.61 4.72
C HIS A 192 13.68 2.14 4.19
N ALA A 193 14.57 1.66 5.06
CA ALA A 193 15.92 1.29 4.66
C ALA A 193 15.97 -0.10 3.98
N PRO A 194 16.43 -0.22 2.73
CA PRO A 194 16.66 -1.50 2.08
C PRO A 194 17.91 -2.20 2.63
N PRO A 195 18.07 -3.52 2.48
CA PRO A 195 19.32 -4.19 2.84
C PRO A 195 20.44 -3.84 1.84
N GLU A 196 21.68 -4.23 2.17
CA GLU A 196 22.79 -4.11 1.21
C GLU A 196 22.52 -5.00 -0.02
N GLY A 197 22.56 -4.41 -1.22
CA GLY A 197 22.21 -5.06 -2.47
C GLY A 197 21.77 -4.07 -3.56
N PRO A 198 21.20 -4.55 -4.68
CA PRO A 198 20.78 -3.72 -5.80
C PRO A 198 19.83 -2.58 -5.43
N LEU A 199 18.97 -2.75 -4.42
CA LEU A 199 18.01 -1.73 -3.96
C LEU A 199 18.67 -0.57 -3.20
N SER A 200 19.91 -0.75 -2.73
CA SER A 200 20.66 0.25 -1.97
C SER A 200 21.81 0.87 -2.79
N TRP A 201 21.85 0.62 -4.10
CA TRP A 201 22.92 1.06 -4.99
C TRP A 201 22.76 2.50 -5.49
N THR A 202 23.75 3.34 -5.24
CA THR A 202 23.75 4.76 -5.67
C THR A 202 24.34 4.99 -7.08
N GLY A 203 24.81 3.92 -7.75
CA GLY A 203 25.71 4.05 -8.91
C GLY A 203 27.20 4.08 -8.55
N LYS A 204 27.55 4.09 -7.24
CA LYS A 204 28.94 4.12 -6.76
C LYS A 204 29.21 3.20 -5.57
N ARG A 205 28.27 3.13 -4.64
CA ARG A 205 28.33 2.31 -3.42
C ARG A 205 26.93 1.97 -2.93
N HIS A 206 26.85 0.96 -2.06
CA HIS A 206 25.64 0.60 -1.37
C HIS A 206 25.48 1.39 -0.06
N PHE A 207 24.24 1.76 0.24
CA PHE A 207 23.81 2.32 1.53
C PHE A 207 22.61 1.53 2.03
N GLY A 208 22.87 0.26 2.32
CA GLY A 208 21.87 -0.63 2.88
C GLY A 208 21.92 -0.67 4.40
N ASP A 209 20.83 -1.08 5.00
CA ASP A 209 20.77 -1.45 6.39
C ASP A 209 21.53 -2.77 6.63
N PRO A 210 22.61 -2.77 7.44
CA PRO A 210 23.42 -3.96 7.66
C PRO A 210 22.78 -4.96 8.63
N ALA A 211 21.79 -4.57 9.43
CA ALA A 211 21.12 -5.47 10.37
C ALA A 211 19.88 -6.14 9.76
N LEU A 212 19.27 -5.52 8.75
CA LEU A 212 18.07 -6.03 8.09
C LEU A 212 18.23 -7.45 7.52
N PRO A 213 19.35 -7.85 6.86
CA PRO A 213 19.53 -9.22 6.37
C PRO A 213 19.40 -10.29 7.46
N ALA A 214 19.91 -10.02 8.66
CA ALA A 214 19.83 -10.95 9.79
C ALA A 214 18.38 -11.08 10.30
N LEU A 215 17.65 -9.96 10.39
CA LEU A 215 16.23 -9.98 10.74
C LEU A 215 15.40 -10.74 9.70
N ILE A 216 15.64 -10.51 8.40
CA ILE A 216 14.98 -11.24 7.32
C ILE A 216 15.29 -12.74 7.41
N ALA A 217 16.54 -13.12 7.63
CA ALA A 217 16.92 -14.53 7.77
C ALA A 217 16.25 -15.19 8.97
N GLN A 218 16.08 -14.46 10.08
CA GLN A 218 15.44 -14.96 11.29
C GLN A 218 13.92 -15.14 11.15
N TYR A 219 13.25 -14.18 10.50
CA TYR A 219 11.79 -14.07 10.54
C TYR A 219 11.08 -14.40 9.22
N ALA A 220 11.83 -14.42 8.11
CA ALA A 220 11.37 -14.75 6.76
C ALA A 220 10.00 -14.15 6.42
N PRO A 221 9.85 -12.80 6.44
CA PRO A 221 8.63 -12.18 5.92
C PRO A 221 8.45 -12.51 4.44
N SER A 222 7.22 -12.41 3.95
CA SER A 222 6.93 -12.62 2.53
C SER A 222 7.51 -11.50 1.67
N ALA A 223 7.50 -10.26 2.17
CA ALA A 223 8.13 -9.13 1.50
C ALA A 223 8.57 -8.03 2.49
N VAL A 224 9.54 -7.22 2.06
CA VAL A 224 9.91 -5.93 2.68
C VAL A 224 9.74 -4.83 1.64
N LEU A 225 9.00 -3.78 2.00
CA LEU A 225 8.68 -2.65 1.16
C LEU A 225 9.50 -1.44 1.62
N CYS A 226 10.43 -0.99 0.77
CA CYS A 226 11.49 -0.05 1.10
C CYS A 226 11.46 1.24 0.25
N GLY A 227 12.36 2.16 0.60
CA GLY A 227 12.72 3.37 -0.14
C GLY A 227 14.22 3.69 0.00
N HIS A 228 14.54 4.90 0.49
CA HIS A 228 15.85 5.41 0.92
C HIS A 228 16.84 5.69 -0.21
N ILE A 229 17.27 4.66 -0.92
CA ILE A 229 18.19 4.82 -2.07
C ILE A 229 17.34 4.87 -3.32
N HIS A 230 16.62 5.98 -3.45
CA HIS A 230 15.56 6.12 -4.45
C HIS A 230 16.06 6.19 -5.89
N GLU A 231 17.37 6.40 -6.11
CA GLU A 231 17.96 6.34 -7.43
C GLU A 231 18.25 4.90 -7.88
N ALA A 232 18.31 3.94 -6.95
CA ALA A 232 18.78 2.59 -7.23
C ALA A 232 18.04 1.91 -8.40
N PRO A 233 16.70 1.97 -8.50
CA PRO A 233 15.98 1.40 -9.64
C PRO A 233 16.37 1.98 -11.00
N HIS A 234 16.86 3.23 -11.03
CA HIS A 234 17.20 3.98 -12.23
C HIS A 234 18.70 3.90 -12.57
N LYS A 235 19.51 3.26 -11.74
CA LYS A 235 20.95 3.11 -11.98
C LYS A 235 21.26 1.77 -12.61
N LYS A 236 22.24 1.79 -13.51
CA LYS A 236 22.91 0.57 -13.94
C LYS A 236 23.43 -0.19 -12.71
N ASP A 237 23.17 -1.49 -12.67
CA ASP A 237 23.50 -2.41 -11.57
C ASP A 237 22.66 -2.21 -10.28
N GLY A 238 21.70 -1.29 -10.29
CA GLY A 238 20.63 -1.22 -9.30
C GLY A 238 19.37 -1.93 -9.78
N SER A 239 18.37 -2.02 -8.91
CA SER A 239 17.09 -2.69 -9.21
C SER A 239 15.96 -2.17 -8.33
N TRP A 240 14.73 -2.23 -8.82
CA TRP A 240 13.50 -1.99 -8.04
C TRP A 240 13.07 -3.19 -7.20
N PHE A 241 13.63 -4.37 -7.46
CA PHE A 241 13.39 -5.56 -6.66
C PHE A 241 14.64 -6.43 -6.49
N ASP A 242 14.65 -7.24 -5.44
CA ASP A 242 15.64 -8.26 -5.15
C ASP A 242 15.02 -9.32 -4.22
N ARG A 243 15.78 -10.34 -3.82
CA ARG A 243 15.28 -11.42 -2.97
C ARG A 243 16.34 -11.91 -1.99
N ILE A 244 15.96 -12.04 -0.72
CA ILE A 244 16.75 -12.73 0.30
C ILE A 244 16.01 -13.99 0.74
N GLY A 245 16.51 -15.15 0.31
CA GLY A 245 15.83 -16.43 0.49
C GLY A 245 14.46 -16.39 -0.20
N ASN A 246 13.38 -16.54 0.58
CA ASN A 246 12.01 -16.45 0.07
C ASN A 246 11.38 -15.04 0.18
N THR A 247 12.09 -14.09 0.79
CA THR A 247 11.60 -12.73 1.05
C THR A 247 11.82 -11.85 -0.17
N TRP A 248 10.76 -11.31 -0.74
CA TRP A 248 10.85 -10.28 -1.78
C TRP A 248 11.21 -8.92 -1.19
N LEU A 249 12.05 -8.18 -1.89
CA LEU A 249 12.43 -6.82 -1.52
C LEU A 249 12.00 -5.88 -2.63
N PHE A 250 11.40 -4.74 -2.29
CA PHE A 250 10.93 -3.77 -3.27
C PHE A 250 11.37 -2.35 -2.90
N ASN A 251 11.83 -1.58 -3.87
CA ASN A 251 12.11 -0.15 -3.77
C ASN A 251 11.55 0.52 -5.02
N ALA A 252 10.52 1.37 -4.86
CA ALA A 252 9.85 2.01 -5.98
C ALA A 252 10.70 3.08 -6.66
N GLY A 253 11.71 3.60 -5.97
CA GLY A 253 12.51 4.72 -6.42
C GLY A 253 11.74 6.04 -6.41
N ASN A 254 12.37 7.07 -6.98
CA ASN A 254 11.81 8.40 -7.06
C ASN A 254 11.99 8.96 -8.48
N GLN A 255 11.02 9.74 -8.92
CA GLN A 255 11.06 10.39 -10.22
C GLN A 255 10.52 11.82 -10.15
N ILE A 256 10.79 12.58 -11.21
CA ILE A 256 10.28 13.93 -11.39
C ILE A 256 8.81 13.92 -11.87
N GLY A 257 8.20 15.10 -11.96
CA GLY A 257 6.84 15.27 -12.47
C GLY A 257 5.77 15.21 -11.38
N ASP A 258 4.52 14.98 -11.80
CA ASP A 258 3.35 15.01 -10.91
C ASP A 258 2.89 13.61 -10.45
N ILE A 259 3.49 12.56 -11.01
CA ILE A 259 3.13 11.16 -10.73
C ILE A 259 4.37 10.50 -10.10
N PRO A 260 4.25 9.84 -8.94
CA PRO A 260 5.37 9.13 -8.34
C PRO A 260 5.73 7.85 -9.11
N ALA A 261 6.99 7.46 -9.03
CA ALA A 261 7.38 6.09 -9.33
C ALA A 261 6.73 5.18 -8.29
N ARG A 262 6.22 4.04 -8.72
CA ARG A 262 5.45 3.15 -7.84
C ARG A 262 5.59 1.69 -8.25
N ILE A 263 5.27 0.82 -7.32
CA ILE A 263 5.12 -0.61 -7.58
C ILE A 263 3.68 -1.00 -7.25
N GLU A 264 2.99 -1.60 -8.20
CA GLU A 264 1.68 -2.22 -7.99
C GLU A 264 1.91 -3.72 -7.78
N ILE A 265 1.52 -4.25 -6.61
CA ILE A 265 1.79 -5.64 -6.21
C ILE A 265 0.47 -6.36 -5.99
N ASP A 266 0.37 -7.55 -6.55
CA ASP A 266 -0.70 -8.51 -6.29
C ASP A 266 -0.07 -9.85 -5.92
N PHE A 267 -0.04 -10.15 -4.63
CA PHE A 267 0.56 -11.39 -4.11
C PHE A 267 -0.33 -12.62 -4.35
N ASP A 268 -1.61 -12.47 -4.68
CA ASP A 268 -2.47 -13.62 -4.98
C ASP A 268 -2.31 -14.00 -6.45
N ALA A 269 -2.17 -12.99 -7.33
CA ALA A 269 -1.78 -13.17 -8.73
C ALA A 269 -0.27 -13.38 -8.93
N GLN A 270 0.54 -13.31 -7.87
CA GLN A 270 2.00 -13.50 -7.89
C GLN A 270 2.71 -12.58 -8.90
N VAL A 271 2.36 -11.29 -8.90
CA VAL A 271 2.95 -10.31 -9.82
C VAL A 271 3.23 -8.97 -9.12
N ALA A 272 4.35 -8.36 -9.47
CA ALA A 272 4.68 -6.97 -9.15
C ALA A 272 4.98 -6.19 -10.42
N ARG A 273 4.51 -4.95 -10.51
CA ARG A 273 4.74 -4.05 -11.65
C ARG A 273 5.36 -2.76 -11.19
N TRP A 274 6.57 -2.47 -11.65
CA TRP A 274 7.21 -1.17 -11.43
C TRP A 274 6.83 -0.22 -12.56
N ILE A 275 6.27 0.92 -12.19
CA ILE A 275 5.67 1.88 -13.11
C ILE A 275 6.33 3.23 -12.91
N THR A 276 6.98 3.71 -13.97
CA THR A 276 7.68 4.99 -14.00
C THR A 276 7.21 5.81 -15.20
N MET A 277 7.75 7.02 -15.36
CA MET A 277 7.55 7.80 -16.58
C MET A 277 8.22 7.16 -17.82
N GLU A 278 9.19 6.27 -17.63
CA GLU A 278 9.93 5.63 -18.73
C GLU A 278 9.22 4.36 -19.24
N GLY A 279 8.37 3.74 -18.42
CA GLY A 279 7.60 2.58 -18.82
C GLY A 279 7.07 1.75 -17.66
N VAL A 280 6.70 0.52 -17.98
CA VAL A 280 6.24 -0.49 -17.03
C VAL A 280 7.14 -1.71 -17.16
N GLU A 281 7.68 -2.16 -16.04
CA GLU A 281 8.36 -3.45 -15.91
C GLU A 281 7.53 -4.37 -15.01
N GLU A 282 7.53 -5.67 -15.31
CA GLU A 282 6.77 -6.67 -14.58
C GLU A 282 7.68 -7.81 -14.10
N GLN A 283 7.46 -8.25 -12.86
CA GLN A 283 8.16 -9.38 -12.26
C GLN A 283 7.14 -10.37 -11.70
N ALA A 284 7.28 -11.65 -12.09
CA ALA A 284 6.54 -12.75 -11.47
C ALA A 284 7.14 -13.11 -10.10
N LEU A 285 6.30 -13.39 -9.12
CA LEU A 285 6.70 -13.63 -7.72
C LEU A 285 6.84 -15.12 -7.35
N GLY A 286 6.60 -16.01 -8.31
CA GLY A 286 6.66 -17.48 -8.20
C GLY A 286 8.03 -18.09 -8.41
#